data_AF-A0A5M3YHS9-F1
#
_entry.id   AF-A0A5M3YHS9-F1
#
_cell.length_a   1.000
_cell.length_b   1.000
_cell.length_c   1.000
_cell.angle_alpha   90.00
_cell.angle_beta   90.00
_cell.angle_gamma   90.00
#
_symmetry.space_group_name_H-M   'P 1'
#
loop_
_entity.id
_entity.type
_entity.pdbx_description
1 polymer ?
#
loop_
_entity_poly.entity_id
_entity_poly.type
_entity_poly.pdbx_seq_one_letter_code
_entity_poly.pdbx_strand_id
1 'polypeptide(L)'
;MLIVVFQVRRFPDTQGGTKTELGVLLWQRALDPEAGTWSLPGGRLRDDEDLTTSARRQLAEKVDVREVAHLEQLSVFSDPHRVPGPRTIASTYLGLVPITSDPHLPEDTAWHPVSDLPAMSFDHGVMVENARTRLAAKLSYTNIAFGLAPAEFAMSTLREIYCAALGYQVDATNLQRVLKRRDVLTPTGTTAPPGRAGGRPPALFRFTESRLRVTDEFAALRPPG
;
A
#
# COMPACT_ATOMS: atom_id res chain seq x y z
N MET A 1 8.83 15.32 6.17
CA MET A 1 8.25 14.43 5.14
C MET A 1 7.87 13.11 5.82
N LEU A 2 6.75 12.50 5.42
CA LEU A 2 6.21 11.26 5.99
C LEU A 2 5.74 10.32 4.88
N ILE A 3 5.69 9.02 5.15
CA ILE A 3 5.39 8.01 4.12
C ILE A 3 4.42 7.00 4.69
N VAL A 4 3.28 6.83 4.04
CA VAL A 4 2.35 5.73 4.30
C VAL A 4 2.77 4.56 3.44
N VAL A 5 3.33 3.53 4.05
CA VAL A 5 3.76 2.31 3.36
C VAL A 5 2.71 1.24 3.56
N PHE A 6 2.09 0.79 2.48
CA PHE A 6 1.13 -0.30 2.51
C PHE A 6 1.70 -1.60 1.95
N GLN A 7 1.25 -2.69 2.57
CA GLN A 7 1.44 -4.06 2.09
C GLN A 7 0.19 -4.86 2.45
N VAL A 8 -0.20 -5.81 1.60
CA VAL A 8 -1.23 -6.78 1.98
C VAL A 8 -0.58 -7.87 2.83
N ARG A 9 -1.08 -8.11 4.04
CA ARG A 9 -0.51 -9.09 4.99
C ARG A 9 -1.60 -9.90 5.68
N ARG A 10 -1.21 -10.98 6.36
CA ARG A 10 -2.10 -11.74 7.25
C ARG A 10 -1.96 -11.23 8.68
N PHE A 11 -3.09 -10.88 9.28
CA PHE A 11 -3.19 -10.48 10.68
C PHE A 11 -4.02 -11.51 11.46
N PRO A 12 -3.82 -11.65 12.79
CA PRO A 12 -4.70 -12.46 13.64
C PRO A 12 -6.14 -11.94 13.58
N ASP A 13 -7.10 -12.86 13.50
CA ASP A 13 -8.53 -12.55 13.60
C ASP A 13 -9.04 -12.83 15.02
N THR A 14 -10.07 -12.11 15.43
CA THR A 14 -10.83 -12.25 16.68
C THR A 14 -11.28 -13.68 17.00
N GLN A 15 -11.46 -14.52 15.98
CA GLN A 15 -11.87 -15.92 16.12
C GLN A 15 -10.70 -16.90 16.21
N GLY A 16 -9.46 -16.42 16.41
CA GLY A 16 -8.25 -17.24 16.48
C GLY A 16 -7.73 -17.71 15.12
N GLY A 17 -8.28 -17.18 14.03
CA GLY A 17 -7.80 -17.39 12.66
C GLY A 17 -6.78 -16.35 12.21
N THR A 18 -6.50 -16.32 10.91
CA THR A 18 -5.80 -15.19 10.28
C THR A 18 -6.63 -14.65 9.12
N LYS A 19 -6.57 -13.33 8.92
CA LYS A 19 -7.29 -12.61 7.86
C LYS A 19 -6.29 -11.81 7.03
N THR A 20 -6.44 -11.88 5.70
CA THR A 20 -5.65 -11.06 4.78
C THR A 20 -6.23 -9.65 4.72
N GLU A 21 -5.45 -8.64 5.09
CA GLU A 21 -5.87 -7.23 5.16
C GLU A 21 -4.77 -6.30 4.64
N LEU A 22 -5.15 -5.05 4.37
CA LEU A 22 -4.19 -3.99 4.08
C LEU A 22 -3.49 -3.61 5.39
N GLY A 23 -2.17 -3.81 5.44
CA GLY A 23 -1.32 -3.39 6.54
C GLY A 23 -0.62 -2.07 6.23
N VAL A 24 -0.34 -1.29 7.28
CA VAL A 24 0.50 -0.10 7.24
C VAL A 24 1.72 -0.28 8.14
N LEU A 25 2.88 0.14 7.65
CA LEU A 25 4.12 0.08 8.43
C LEU A 25 4.23 1.31 9.33
N LEU A 26 4.34 1.08 10.64
CA LEU A 26 4.43 2.11 11.66
C LEU A 26 5.68 1.92 12.54
N TRP A 27 6.11 3.02 13.15
CA TRP A 27 7.25 3.13 14.05
C TRP A 27 6.77 3.66 15.41
N GLN A 28 7.30 3.18 16.55
CA GLN A 28 7.07 3.75 17.88
C GLN A 28 7.96 4.96 18.15
N ARG A 29 7.35 6.14 18.24
CA ARG A 29 8.05 7.42 18.36
C ARG A 29 8.85 7.47 19.68
N ALA A 30 10.17 7.68 19.59
CA ALA A 30 11.04 7.73 20.78
C ALA A 30 11.21 9.14 21.38
N LEU A 31 10.68 10.18 20.73
CA LEU A 31 10.94 11.59 21.08
C LEU A 31 9.64 12.31 21.43
N ASP A 32 9.71 13.23 22.39
CA ASP A 32 8.62 14.15 22.68
C ASP A 32 8.39 15.17 21.54
N PRO A 33 7.18 15.73 21.44
CA PRO A 33 5.96 15.30 22.13
C PRO A 33 5.45 13.95 21.59
N GLU A 34 4.57 13.30 22.36
CA GLU A 34 3.92 12.02 22.02
C GLU A 34 4.89 10.83 21.89
N ALA A 35 5.94 10.80 22.72
CA ALA A 35 6.77 9.61 22.85
C ALA A 35 5.93 8.37 23.23
N GLY A 36 6.25 7.23 22.65
CA GLY A 36 5.52 5.96 22.81
C GLY A 36 4.33 5.76 21.88
N THR A 37 3.90 6.79 21.13
CA THR A 37 2.84 6.64 20.12
C THR A 37 3.36 6.06 18.79
N TRP A 38 2.46 5.51 17.97
CA TRP A 38 2.83 4.98 16.66
C TRP A 38 2.81 6.06 15.58
N SER A 39 3.82 6.09 14.73
CA SER A 39 4.04 7.15 13.75
C SER A 39 4.38 6.59 12.38
N LEU A 40 4.10 7.37 11.34
CA LEU A 40 4.52 7.04 10.00
C LEU A 40 6.05 7.18 9.85
N PRO A 41 6.70 6.30 9.08
CA PRO A 41 8.11 6.47 8.75
C PRO A 41 8.31 7.79 8.02
N GLY A 42 9.40 8.47 8.36
CA GLY A 42 9.76 9.75 7.78
C GLY A 42 10.75 10.52 8.64
N GLY A 43 11.02 11.75 8.19
CA GLY A 43 12.03 12.62 8.78
C GLY A 43 12.11 13.98 8.09
N ARG A 44 13.14 14.73 8.46
CA ARG A 44 13.45 16.04 7.87
C ARG A 44 14.02 15.88 6.47
N LEU A 45 13.62 16.79 5.59
CA LEU A 45 14.23 17.02 4.29
C LEU A 45 15.61 17.63 4.51
N ARG A 46 16.64 17.12 3.83
CA ARG A 46 17.98 17.71 3.82
C ARG A 46 18.07 18.84 2.79
N ASP A 47 19.08 19.70 2.93
CA ASP A 47 19.26 20.86 2.05
C ASP A 47 19.74 20.48 0.64
N ASP A 48 20.22 19.24 0.44
CA ASP A 48 20.83 18.72 -0.78
C ASP A 48 19.96 17.68 -1.52
N GLU A 49 18.68 17.51 -1.14
CA GLU A 49 17.80 16.49 -1.72
C GLU A 49 16.39 17.03 -2.04
N ASP A 50 15.72 16.44 -3.04
CA ASP A 50 14.30 16.68 -3.26
C ASP A 50 13.41 15.78 -2.38
N LEU A 51 12.11 16.04 -2.36
CA LEU A 51 11.15 15.28 -1.53
C LEU A 51 11.10 13.78 -1.88
N THR A 52 11.25 13.44 -3.16
CA THR A 52 11.18 12.05 -3.62
C THR A 52 12.44 11.30 -3.21
N THR A 53 13.59 11.94 -3.29
CA THR A 53 14.90 11.46 -2.84
C THR A 53 14.90 11.28 -1.33
N SER A 54 14.39 12.26 -0.58
CA SER A 54 14.17 12.15 0.86
C SER A 54 13.25 10.98 1.22
N ALA A 55 12.18 10.74 0.46
CA ALA A 55 11.27 9.63 0.73
C ALA A 55 11.96 8.28 0.56
N ARG A 56 12.72 8.11 -0.53
CA ARG A 56 13.49 6.87 -0.76
C ARG A 56 14.56 6.65 0.31
N ARG A 57 15.28 7.71 0.68
CA ARG A 57 16.30 7.65 1.73
C ARG A 57 15.70 7.26 3.08
N GLN A 58 14.61 7.90 3.49
CA GLN A 58 13.95 7.63 4.77
C GLN A 58 13.36 6.21 4.84
N LEU A 59 12.91 5.66 3.71
CA LEU A 59 12.52 4.26 3.62
C LEU A 59 13.74 3.36 3.82
N ALA A 60 14.82 3.57 3.06
CA ALA A 60 16.03 2.77 3.11
C ALA A 60 16.78 2.81 4.45
N GLU A 61 16.74 3.95 5.17
CA GLU A 61 17.40 4.12 6.47
C GLU A 61 16.70 3.33 7.59
N LYS A 62 15.37 3.17 7.51
CA LYS A 62 14.56 2.68 8.63
C LYS A 62 14.05 1.26 8.43
N VAL A 63 14.00 0.82 7.20
CA VAL A 63 13.40 -0.44 6.80
C VAL A 63 14.19 -0.87 5.56
N ASP A 64 14.56 -2.14 5.43
CA ASP A 64 15.25 -2.62 4.23
C ASP A 64 14.29 -2.69 3.00
N VAL A 65 13.49 -1.64 2.77
CA VAL A 65 12.52 -1.52 1.66
C VAL A 65 13.22 -1.10 0.38
N ARG A 66 14.28 -1.82 0.01
CA ARG A 66 14.72 -1.85 -1.40
C ARG A 66 13.59 -2.34 -2.33
N GLU A 67 12.51 -2.86 -1.76
CA GLU A 67 11.38 -3.47 -2.44
C GLU A 67 10.13 -2.57 -2.59
N VAL A 68 10.25 -1.24 -2.43
CA VAL A 68 9.13 -0.33 -2.74
C VAL A 68 8.86 -0.34 -4.24
N ALA A 69 7.80 -1.04 -4.65
CA ALA A 69 7.43 -1.19 -6.05
C ALA A 69 6.74 0.05 -6.62
N HIS A 70 6.09 0.85 -5.76
CA HIS A 70 5.47 2.12 -6.17
C HIS A 70 5.62 3.18 -5.09
N LEU A 71 5.96 4.41 -5.50
CA LEU A 71 6.07 5.57 -4.60
C LEU A 71 5.52 6.81 -5.30
N GLU A 72 4.56 7.48 -4.67
CA GLU A 72 3.99 8.72 -5.20
C GLU A 72 3.68 9.73 -4.11
N GLN A 73 3.70 11.02 -4.45
CA GLN A 73 3.25 12.05 -3.53
C GLN A 73 1.74 11.94 -3.30
N LEU A 74 1.32 12.01 -2.04
CA LEU A 74 -0.06 11.86 -1.63
C LEU A 74 -0.74 13.22 -1.44
N SER A 75 -0.31 13.96 -0.42
CA SER A 75 -0.89 15.24 0.01
C SER A 75 0.13 16.09 0.78
N VAL A 76 -0.22 17.35 1.01
CA VAL A 76 0.49 18.25 1.94
C VAL A 76 -0.43 18.54 3.13
N PHE A 77 0.12 18.42 4.34
CA PHE A 77 -0.55 18.71 5.60
C PHE A 77 0.06 19.96 6.21
N SER A 78 -0.76 21.00 6.34
CA SER A 78 -0.31 22.34 6.69
C SER A 78 -1.16 23.01 7.77
N ASP A 79 -2.01 22.26 8.47
CA ASP A 79 -2.76 22.81 9.62
C ASP A 79 -1.78 23.44 10.64
N PRO A 80 -1.99 24.70 11.08
CA PRO A 80 -1.10 25.37 12.03
C PRO A 80 -0.92 24.66 13.37
N HIS A 81 -1.90 23.84 13.78
CA HIS A 81 -1.97 23.17 15.08
C HIS A 81 -1.71 21.67 15.00
N ARG A 82 -1.32 21.14 13.83
CA ARG A 82 -1.08 19.69 13.66
C ARG A 82 0.00 19.11 14.56
N VAL A 83 1.01 19.90 14.90
CA VAL A 83 2.11 19.50 15.79
C VAL A 83 2.38 20.65 16.75
N PRO A 84 2.50 20.40 18.07
CA PRO A 84 2.87 21.42 19.04
C PRO A 84 4.24 22.03 18.74
N GLY A 85 4.39 23.33 19.02
CA GLY A 85 5.66 24.04 18.87
C GLY A 85 5.78 24.77 17.52
N PRO A 86 6.94 24.72 16.85
CA PRO A 86 7.16 25.45 15.61
C PRO A 86 6.21 25.02 14.49
N ARG A 87 5.80 25.99 13.64
CA ARG A 87 4.95 25.71 12.48
C ARG A 87 5.59 24.63 11.61
N THR A 88 4.90 23.50 11.49
CA THR A 88 5.39 22.32 10.78
C THR A 88 4.46 21.97 9.63
N ILE A 89 5.01 21.90 8.42
CA ILE A 89 4.32 21.40 7.23
C ILE A 89 4.90 20.02 6.89
N ALA A 90 4.02 19.09 6.53
CA ALA A 90 4.43 17.75 6.12
C ALA A 90 3.94 17.45 4.70
N SER A 91 4.85 17.10 3.80
CA SER A 91 4.48 16.36 2.58
C SER A 91 4.42 14.87 2.90
N THR A 92 3.35 14.21 2.46
CA THR A 92 3.14 12.76 2.62
C THR A 92 3.29 12.05 1.28
N TYR A 93 3.76 10.81 1.35
CA TYR A 93 3.89 9.89 0.21
C TYR A 93 3.11 8.60 0.46
N LEU A 94 2.65 7.97 -0.62
CA LEU A 94 2.12 6.62 -0.63
C LEU A 94 3.19 5.69 -1.21
N GLY A 95 3.67 4.73 -0.40
CA GLY A 95 4.53 3.64 -0.81
C GLY A 95 3.76 2.32 -0.84
N LEU A 96 3.95 1.51 -1.89
CA LEU A 96 3.39 0.16 -1.98
C LEU A 96 4.52 -0.85 -2.06
N VAL A 97 4.39 -1.92 -1.27
CA VAL A 97 5.34 -3.02 -1.19
C VAL A 97 4.63 -4.32 -1.60
N PRO A 98 5.25 -5.15 -2.47
CA PRO A 98 4.70 -6.44 -2.84
C PRO A 98 4.40 -7.33 -1.64
N ILE A 99 3.34 -8.13 -1.70
CA ILE A 99 2.97 -9.12 -0.67
C ILE A 99 4.07 -10.16 -0.39
N THR A 100 5.00 -10.35 -1.33
CA THR A 100 6.13 -11.28 -1.20
C THR A 100 7.31 -10.71 -0.42
N SER A 101 7.34 -9.39 -0.20
CA SER A 101 8.40 -8.74 0.55
C SER A 101 8.27 -9.02 2.04
N ASP A 102 9.36 -9.36 2.69
CA ASP A 102 9.37 -9.56 4.15
C ASP A 102 10.62 -8.87 4.74
N PRO A 103 10.61 -7.53 4.83
CA PRO A 103 11.76 -6.80 5.33
C PRO A 103 11.98 -7.10 6.82
N HIS A 104 13.24 -7.23 7.22
CA HIS A 104 13.57 -7.26 8.63
C HIS A 104 13.21 -5.92 9.27
N LEU A 105 12.40 -5.96 10.32
CA LEU A 105 11.95 -4.77 11.03
C LEU A 105 12.70 -4.63 12.36
N PRO A 106 13.13 -3.41 12.72
CA PRO A 106 13.57 -3.10 14.08
C PRO A 106 12.47 -3.36 15.13
N GLU A 107 12.83 -3.50 16.40
CA GLU A 107 11.89 -3.79 17.50
C GLU A 107 10.79 -2.73 17.68
N ASP A 108 11.09 -1.48 17.34
CA ASP A 108 10.16 -0.35 17.42
C ASP A 108 9.28 -0.20 16.17
N THR A 109 9.37 -1.12 15.22
CA THR A 109 8.71 -1.01 13.91
C THR A 109 7.86 -2.24 13.64
N ALA A 110 6.59 -2.02 13.29
CA ALA A 110 5.64 -3.12 13.07
C ALA A 110 4.61 -2.78 11.99
N TRP A 111 4.06 -3.83 11.39
CA TRP A 111 2.90 -3.72 10.53
C TRP A 111 1.62 -3.78 11.37
N HIS A 112 0.71 -2.84 11.11
CA HIS A 112 -0.61 -2.79 11.74
C HIS A 112 -1.70 -2.90 10.67
N PRO A 113 -2.83 -3.59 10.95
CA PRO A 113 -3.96 -3.59 10.04
C PRO A 113 -4.53 -2.16 9.94
N VAL A 114 -4.78 -1.69 8.71
CA VAL A 114 -5.39 -0.37 8.47
C VAL A 114 -6.81 -0.29 9.04
N SER A 115 -7.48 -1.43 9.19
CA SER A 115 -8.80 -1.56 9.81
C SER A 115 -8.79 -1.40 11.34
N ASP A 116 -7.63 -1.50 12.00
CA ASP A 116 -7.48 -1.44 13.45
C ASP A 116 -6.15 -0.76 13.80
N LEU A 117 -6.09 0.55 13.54
CA LEU A 117 -4.89 1.36 13.78
C LEU A 117 -4.69 1.59 15.29
N PRO A 118 -3.44 1.50 15.79
CA PRO A 118 -3.14 1.90 17.15
C PRO A 118 -3.27 3.43 17.32
N ALA A 119 -3.14 3.91 18.55
CA ALA A 119 -3.02 5.35 18.81
C ALA A 119 -1.83 5.94 18.04
N MET A 120 -2.13 6.80 17.07
CA MET A 120 -1.14 7.38 16.17
C MET A 120 -0.71 8.77 16.62
N SER A 121 0.54 9.15 16.35
CA SER A 121 1.03 10.49 16.64
C SER A 121 0.33 11.53 15.77
N PHE A 122 -0.01 12.68 16.36
CA PHE A 122 -0.52 13.86 15.67
C PHE A 122 -1.70 13.53 14.73
N ASP A 123 -1.63 13.99 13.49
CA ASP A 123 -2.60 13.75 12.41
C ASP A 123 -2.21 12.54 11.52
N HIS A 124 -1.28 11.67 11.95
CA HIS A 124 -0.80 10.57 11.10
C HIS A 124 -1.89 9.56 10.74
N GLY A 125 -2.88 9.33 11.62
CA GLY A 125 -4.04 8.48 11.30
C GLY A 125 -4.85 9.02 10.11
N VAL A 126 -4.99 10.35 10.01
CA VAL A 126 -5.65 11.00 8.86
C VAL A 126 -4.85 10.77 7.58
N MET A 127 -3.52 10.78 7.65
CA MET A 127 -2.66 10.49 6.50
C MET A 127 -2.85 9.05 6.00
N VAL A 128 -3.00 8.09 6.92
CA VAL A 128 -3.28 6.69 6.57
C VAL A 128 -4.63 6.55 5.87
N GLU A 129 -5.69 7.17 6.37
CA GLU A 129 -7.01 7.09 5.71
C GLU A 129 -7.03 7.78 4.34
N ASN A 130 -6.34 8.92 4.20
CA ASN A 130 -6.16 9.58 2.90
C ASN A 130 -5.41 8.68 1.91
N ALA A 131 -4.38 7.97 2.36
CA ALA A 131 -3.63 7.02 1.55
C ALA A 131 -4.51 5.82 1.15
N ARG A 132 -5.29 5.27 2.08
CA ARG A 132 -6.23 4.16 1.84
C ARG A 132 -7.26 4.54 0.78
N THR A 133 -7.86 5.70 0.93
CA THR A 133 -8.83 6.26 -0.02
C THR A 133 -8.20 6.47 -1.40
N ARG A 134 -6.99 7.03 -1.46
CA ARG A 134 -6.25 7.22 -2.72
C ARG A 134 -5.96 5.90 -3.41
N LEU A 135 -5.50 4.88 -2.68
CA LEU A 135 -5.22 3.56 -3.22
C LEU A 135 -6.51 2.92 -3.78
N ALA A 136 -7.58 2.91 -2.98
CA ALA A 136 -8.88 2.35 -3.40
C ALA A 136 -9.42 3.04 -4.66
N ALA A 137 -9.32 4.37 -4.75
CA ALA A 137 -9.69 5.12 -5.94
C ALA A 137 -8.82 4.72 -7.15
N LYS A 138 -7.49 4.70 -7.00
CA LYS A 138 -6.57 4.36 -8.10
C LYS A 138 -6.75 2.94 -8.63
N LEU A 139 -7.16 1.98 -7.80
CA LEU A 139 -7.49 0.63 -8.26
C LEU A 139 -8.64 0.60 -9.28
N SER A 140 -9.52 1.62 -9.27
CA SER A 140 -10.66 1.67 -10.19
C SER A 140 -10.29 2.11 -11.62
N TYR A 141 -9.22 2.89 -11.79
CA TYR A 141 -8.86 3.53 -13.07
C TYR A 141 -7.38 3.41 -13.47
N THR A 142 -6.55 2.70 -12.71
CA THR A 142 -5.12 2.49 -13.03
C THR A 142 -4.73 1.02 -12.91
N ASN A 143 -3.46 0.70 -13.17
CA ASN A 143 -2.85 -0.61 -12.90
C ASN A 143 -2.13 -0.69 -11.54
N ILE A 144 -2.30 0.27 -10.62
CA ILE A 144 -1.49 0.44 -9.39
C ILE A 144 -1.31 -0.83 -8.51
N ALA A 145 -2.21 -1.80 -8.63
CA ALA A 145 -2.10 -3.10 -7.96
C ALA A 145 -0.77 -3.84 -8.26
N PHE A 146 -0.05 -3.51 -9.33
CA PHE A 146 1.31 -4.03 -9.57
C PHE A 146 2.25 -3.76 -8.39
N GLY A 147 2.02 -2.68 -7.62
CA GLY A 147 2.84 -2.32 -6.46
C GLY A 147 2.62 -3.21 -5.23
N LEU A 148 1.56 -4.04 -5.22
CA LEU A 148 1.20 -4.94 -4.12
C LEU A 148 1.31 -6.41 -4.51
N ALA A 149 1.25 -6.72 -5.80
CA ALA A 149 1.25 -8.09 -6.28
C ALA A 149 2.67 -8.67 -6.44
N PRO A 150 2.82 -10.01 -6.40
CA PRO A 150 4.02 -10.66 -6.88
C PRO A 150 4.26 -10.41 -8.38
N ALA A 151 5.44 -10.74 -8.90
CA ALA A 151 5.74 -10.65 -10.33
C ALA A 151 4.82 -11.54 -11.19
N GLU A 152 4.50 -12.74 -10.70
CA GLU A 152 3.53 -13.67 -11.30
C GLU A 152 2.55 -14.16 -10.23
N PHE A 153 1.26 -14.24 -10.56
CA PHE A 153 0.22 -14.57 -9.60
C PHE A 153 -0.97 -15.30 -10.23
N ALA A 154 -1.65 -16.09 -9.40
CA ALA A 154 -2.98 -16.59 -9.72
C ALA A 154 -4.03 -15.49 -9.49
N MET A 155 -5.18 -15.58 -10.17
CA MET A 155 -6.28 -14.62 -9.98
C MET A 155 -6.84 -14.61 -8.56
N SER A 156 -6.72 -15.70 -7.80
CA SER A 156 -7.10 -15.76 -6.38
C SER A 156 -6.25 -14.82 -5.53
N THR A 157 -4.93 -14.82 -5.73
CA THR A 157 -4.00 -13.92 -5.04
C THR A 157 -4.28 -12.46 -5.38
N LEU A 158 -4.51 -12.15 -6.67
CA LEU A 158 -4.83 -10.79 -7.07
C LEU A 158 -6.17 -10.33 -6.47
N ARG A 159 -7.18 -11.21 -6.42
CA ARG A 159 -8.46 -10.93 -5.77
C ARG A 159 -8.28 -10.63 -4.29
N GLU A 160 -7.46 -11.40 -3.57
CA GLU A 160 -7.16 -11.13 -2.16
C GLU A 160 -6.56 -9.74 -1.95
N ILE A 161 -5.63 -9.33 -2.83
CA ILE A 161 -5.03 -7.99 -2.81
C ILE A 161 -6.09 -6.91 -3.02
N TYR A 162 -6.96 -7.07 -4.02
CA TYR A 162 -8.04 -6.12 -4.28
C TYR A 162 -9.02 -6.05 -3.10
N CYS A 163 -9.43 -7.19 -2.53
CA CYS A 163 -10.33 -7.22 -1.38
C CYS A 163 -9.71 -6.51 -0.17
N ALA A 164 -8.43 -6.77 0.11
CA ALA A 164 -7.71 -6.15 1.22
C ALA A 164 -7.61 -4.64 1.05
N ALA A 165 -7.24 -4.16 -0.13
CA ALA A 165 -7.08 -2.73 -0.41
C ALA A 165 -8.40 -1.96 -0.51
N LEU A 166 -9.46 -2.60 -1.01
CA LEU A 166 -10.80 -1.99 -1.15
C LEU A 166 -11.66 -2.10 0.10
N GLY A 167 -11.39 -3.08 0.97
CA GLY A 167 -12.16 -3.33 2.19
C GLY A 167 -13.49 -4.05 1.97
N TYR A 168 -13.74 -4.61 0.78
CA TYR A 168 -14.95 -5.39 0.47
C TYR A 168 -14.64 -6.55 -0.49
N GLN A 169 -15.56 -7.51 -0.60
CA GLN A 169 -15.37 -8.69 -1.46
C GLN A 169 -15.48 -8.35 -2.95
N VAL A 170 -14.51 -8.86 -3.72
CA VAL A 170 -14.47 -8.74 -5.19
C VAL A 170 -14.64 -10.13 -5.81
N ASP A 171 -15.46 -10.22 -6.84
CA ASP A 171 -15.60 -11.43 -7.66
C ASP A 171 -14.38 -11.64 -8.57
N ALA A 172 -13.80 -12.84 -8.52
CA ALA A 172 -12.58 -13.17 -9.26
C ALA A 172 -12.77 -13.10 -10.78
N THR A 173 -13.90 -13.61 -11.26
CA THR A 173 -14.22 -13.69 -12.69
C THR A 173 -14.42 -12.30 -13.27
N ASN A 174 -15.18 -11.46 -12.58
CA ASN A 174 -15.41 -10.08 -12.94
C ASN A 174 -14.11 -9.27 -12.94
N LEU A 175 -13.28 -9.41 -11.89
CA LEU A 175 -11.98 -8.76 -11.81
C LEU A 175 -11.10 -9.13 -13.01
N GLN A 176 -10.95 -10.42 -13.29
CA GLN A 176 -10.16 -10.89 -14.42
C GLN A 176 -10.67 -10.34 -15.75
N ARG A 177 -12.00 -10.38 -15.95
CA ARG A 177 -12.65 -9.87 -17.18
C ARG A 177 -12.40 -8.38 -17.37
N VAL A 178 -12.54 -7.57 -16.32
CA VAL A 178 -12.30 -6.11 -16.37
C VAL A 178 -10.84 -5.82 -16.68
N LEU A 179 -9.90 -6.45 -15.98
CA LEU A 179 -8.47 -6.19 -16.14
C LEU A 179 -7.94 -6.65 -17.50
N LYS A 180 -8.43 -7.79 -18.02
CA LYS A 180 -8.10 -8.23 -19.40
C LYS A 180 -8.63 -7.28 -20.46
N ARG A 181 -9.88 -6.81 -20.32
CA ARG A 181 -10.47 -5.85 -21.26
C ARG A 181 -9.68 -4.54 -21.32
N ARG A 182 -9.09 -4.13 -20.19
CA ARG A 182 -8.23 -2.94 -20.08
C ARG A 182 -6.75 -3.21 -20.41
N ASP A 183 -6.43 -4.40 -20.92
CA ASP A 183 -5.07 -4.82 -21.27
C ASP A 183 -4.06 -4.72 -20.10
N VAL A 184 -4.53 -4.94 -18.86
CA VAL A 184 -3.71 -4.81 -17.64
C VAL A 184 -2.95 -6.10 -17.32
N LEU A 185 -3.44 -7.25 -17.80
CA LEU A 185 -2.93 -8.57 -17.45
C LEU A 185 -2.61 -9.40 -18.69
N THR A 186 -1.47 -10.08 -18.65
CA THR A 186 -1.07 -11.07 -19.67
C THR A 186 -0.90 -12.45 -19.02
N PRO A 187 -1.43 -13.53 -19.60
CA PRO A 187 -1.13 -14.89 -19.17
C PRO A 187 0.37 -15.19 -19.33
N THR A 188 0.97 -15.88 -18.37
CA THR A 188 2.39 -16.28 -18.46
C THR A 188 2.58 -17.54 -19.31
N GLY A 189 1.50 -18.31 -19.55
CA GLY A 189 1.56 -19.65 -20.13
C GLY A 189 1.92 -20.74 -19.12
N THR A 190 2.20 -20.38 -17.87
CA THR A 190 2.54 -21.29 -16.77
C THR A 190 1.37 -21.41 -15.78
N THR A 191 1.45 -22.41 -14.91
CA THR A 191 0.47 -22.65 -13.84
C THR A 191 1.17 -22.70 -12.49
N ALA A 192 0.46 -22.33 -11.42
CA ALA A 192 0.97 -22.50 -10.07
C ALA A 192 0.97 -23.99 -9.69
N PRO A 193 1.83 -24.41 -8.74
CA PRO A 193 1.79 -25.78 -8.21
C PRO A 193 0.38 -26.16 -7.72
N PRO A 194 -0.05 -27.42 -7.88
CA PRO A 194 -1.32 -27.89 -7.34
C PRO A 194 -1.37 -27.66 -5.82
N GLY A 195 -2.46 -27.09 -5.32
CA GLY A 195 -2.67 -26.93 -3.88
C GLY A 195 -2.90 -28.28 -3.18
N ARG A 196 -2.77 -28.28 -1.84
CA ARG A 196 -2.99 -29.48 -0.99
C ARG A 196 -4.37 -30.13 -1.16
N ALA A 197 -5.38 -29.36 -1.57
CA ALA A 197 -6.75 -29.86 -1.76
C ALA A 197 -6.95 -30.61 -3.10
N GLY A 198 -5.95 -30.65 -3.98
CA GLY A 198 -6.10 -31.18 -5.33
C GLY A 198 -6.95 -30.26 -6.23
N GLY A 199 -6.74 -30.35 -7.55
CA GLY A 199 -7.48 -29.55 -8.53
C GLY A 199 -6.63 -29.17 -9.75
N ARG A 200 -7.28 -28.57 -10.75
CA ARG A 200 -6.57 -28.04 -11.93
C ARG A 200 -5.62 -26.93 -11.48
N PRO A 201 -4.31 -27.00 -11.81
CA PRO A 201 -3.35 -25.94 -11.52
C PRO A 201 -3.84 -24.58 -12.03
N PRO A 202 -3.87 -23.53 -11.19
CA PRO A 202 -4.36 -22.23 -11.61
C PRO A 202 -3.38 -21.60 -12.60
N ALA A 203 -3.90 -21.02 -13.68
CA ALA A 203 -3.09 -20.25 -14.62
C ALA A 203 -2.48 -19.03 -13.93
N LEU A 204 -1.23 -18.74 -14.26
CA LEU A 204 -0.51 -17.57 -13.78
C LEU A 204 -0.66 -16.41 -14.76
N PHE A 205 -0.68 -15.21 -14.19
CA PHE A 205 -0.76 -13.92 -14.85
C PHE A 205 0.33 -13.02 -14.33
N ARG A 206 0.66 -12.00 -15.11
CA ARG A 206 1.46 -10.86 -14.68
C ARG A 206 0.83 -9.57 -15.18
N PHE A 207 1.19 -8.45 -14.55
CA PHE A 207 0.86 -7.14 -15.09
C PHE A 207 1.61 -6.91 -16.41
N THR A 208 0.97 -6.21 -17.35
CA THR A 208 1.61 -5.83 -18.62
C THR A 208 2.77 -4.86 -18.42
N GLU A 209 2.66 -3.99 -17.41
CA GLU A 209 3.66 -2.99 -17.05
C GLU A 209 3.74 -2.85 -15.52
N SER A 210 4.94 -2.62 -15.00
CA SER A 210 5.24 -2.29 -13.60
C SER A 210 5.42 -0.78 -13.38
N ARG A 211 4.83 0.04 -14.27
CA ARG A 211 4.76 1.50 -14.14
C ARG A 211 3.30 1.92 -14.07
N LEU A 212 3.01 2.93 -13.26
CA LEU A 212 1.66 3.47 -13.15
C LEU A 212 1.18 4.03 -14.50
N ARG A 213 0.02 3.55 -14.95
CA ARG A 213 -0.73 4.10 -16.08
C ARG A 213 -2.23 4.11 -15.78
N VAL A 214 -2.93 5.05 -16.40
CA VAL A 214 -4.40 5.07 -16.42
C VAL A 214 -4.87 3.95 -17.36
N THR A 215 -5.84 3.16 -16.91
CA THR A 215 -6.36 1.97 -17.62
C THR A 215 -7.85 2.10 -17.95
N ASP A 216 -8.49 3.16 -17.45
CA ASP A 216 -9.87 3.53 -17.77
C ASP A 216 -9.99 5.06 -17.73
N GLU A 217 -9.78 5.69 -18.88
CA GLU A 217 -9.81 7.15 -19.04
C GLU A 217 -11.22 7.72 -18.78
N PHE A 218 -12.26 6.93 -19.03
CA PHE A 218 -13.67 7.32 -18.82
C PHE A 218 -14.13 7.14 -17.38
N ALA A 219 -13.46 6.34 -16.56
CA ALA A 219 -13.67 6.33 -15.12
C ALA A 219 -13.25 7.66 -14.45
N ALA A 220 -12.29 8.37 -15.03
CA ALA A 220 -11.86 9.70 -14.59
C ALA A 220 -12.73 10.85 -15.17
N LEU A 221 -13.41 10.59 -16.29
CA LEU A 221 -14.29 11.52 -16.99
C LEU A 221 -15.73 10.96 -17.00
N ARG A 222 -16.46 11.07 -15.89
CA ARG A 222 -17.92 10.99 -15.98
C ARG A 222 -18.42 12.35 -16.49
N PRO A 223 -19.14 12.42 -17.63
CA PRO A 223 -19.95 13.60 -17.92
C PRO A 223 -21.01 13.73 -16.81
N PRO A 224 -21.40 14.94 -16.42
CA PRO A 224 -22.54 15.12 -15.52
C PRO A 224 -23.78 14.52 -16.22
N GLY A 225 -24.32 13.46 -15.62
CA GLY A 225 -25.63 12.90 -15.92
C GLY A 225 -26.54 13.15 -14.74
#